data_AF-W1Y8K1-F1
#
_entry.id   AF-W1Y8K1-F1
#
_cell.length_a   1.000
_cell.length_b   1.000
_cell.length_c   1.000
_cell.angle_alpha   90.00
_cell.angle_beta   90.00
_cell.angle_gamma   90.00
#
_symmetry.space_group_name_H-M   'P 1'
#
loop_
_entity.id
_entity.type
_entity.pdbx_description
1 polymer ?
#
loop_
_entity_poly.entity_id
_entity_poly.type
_entity_poly.pdbx_seq_one_letter_code
_entity_poly.pdbx_strand_id
1 'polypeptide(L)'
;SNILPPLQQKVSDKDKALLQELCFGVLRTLSQLDWLINKLMARPMTGKQRTVHYLIMVGLYQLLYTRIPPHAALAETVEGAIAIKRPQLKGLINGVLRQFQRQQEELL
;
A
#
# COMPACT_ATOMS: atom_id res chain seq x y z
N SER A 1 -12.88 -15.67 -0.63
CA SER A 1 -13.04 -14.20 -0.55
C SER A 1 -14.15 -13.79 -1.49
N ASN A 2 -15.28 -13.29 -0.98
CA ASN A 2 -16.48 -13.03 -1.79
C ASN A 2 -16.55 -11.60 -2.35
N ILE A 3 -15.58 -10.74 -2.00
CA ILE A 3 -15.59 -9.30 -2.30
C ILE A 3 -14.77 -8.96 -3.55
N LEU A 4 -13.69 -9.70 -3.82
CA LEU A 4 -12.78 -9.41 -4.93
C LEU A 4 -13.41 -9.64 -6.33
N PRO A 5 -14.10 -10.77 -6.60
CA PRO A 5 -14.65 -11.01 -7.94
C PRO A 5 -15.65 -9.93 -8.41
N PRO A 6 -16.59 -9.43 -7.58
CA PRO A 6 -17.44 -8.29 -7.95
C PRO A 6 -16.68 -6.99 -8.22
N LEU A 7 -15.55 -6.74 -7.55
CA LEU A 7 -14.75 -5.53 -7.77
C LEU A 7 -13.90 -5.63 -9.05
N GLN A 8 -13.41 -6.82 -9.38
CA GLN A 8 -12.68 -7.06 -10.63
C GLN A 8 -13.54 -6.76 -11.87
N GLN A 9 -14.86 -6.98 -11.82
CA GLN A 9 -15.76 -6.65 -12.94
C GLN A 9 -15.85 -5.14 -13.24
N LYS A 10 -15.37 -4.27 -12.33
CA LYS A 10 -15.43 -2.81 -12.47
C LYS A 10 -14.19 -2.19 -13.10
N VAL A 11 -13.19 -3.01 -13.46
CA VAL A 11 -11.90 -2.54 -13.98
C VAL A 11 -11.51 -3.28 -15.26
N SER A 12 -10.54 -2.73 -16.00
CA SER A 12 -10.05 -3.36 -17.23
C SER A 12 -9.36 -4.70 -16.94
N ASP A 13 -9.21 -5.57 -17.95
CA ASP A 13 -8.57 -6.88 -17.75
C ASP A 13 -7.12 -6.79 -17.22
N LYS A 14 -6.37 -5.76 -17.61
CA LYS A 14 -5.03 -5.49 -17.06
C LYS A 14 -5.09 -5.13 -15.58
N ASP A 15 -6.07 -4.32 -15.20
CA ASP A 15 -6.26 -3.89 -13.81
C ASP A 15 -6.83 -5.02 -12.94
N LYS A 16 -7.57 -5.98 -13.49
CA LYS A 16 -8.06 -7.16 -12.76
C LYS A 16 -6.91 -7.99 -12.20
N ALA A 17 -5.89 -8.23 -13.02
CA ALA A 17 -4.70 -8.98 -12.63
C ALA A 17 -3.90 -8.22 -11.56
N LEU A 18 -3.70 -6.90 -11.75
CA LEU A 18 -3.00 -6.08 -10.78
C LEU A 18 -3.75 -6.00 -9.44
N LEU A 19 -5.07 -5.76 -9.47
CA LEU A 19 -5.90 -5.72 -8.27
C LEU A 19 -5.80 -7.04 -7.48
N GLN A 20 -5.83 -8.17 -8.20
CA GLN A 20 -5.68 -9.49 -7.59
C GLN A 20 -4.30 -9.66 -6.97
N GLU A 21 -3.24 -9.29 -7.68
CA GLU A 21 -1.86 -9.37 -7.19
C GLU A 21 -1.67 -8.54 -5.93
N LEU A 22 -2.16 -7.29 -5.90
CA LEU A 22 -2.06 -6.44 -4.72
C LEU A 22 -2.83 -7.02 -3.52
N CYS A 23 -4.07 -7.48 -3.73
CA CYS A 23 -4.86 -8.05 -2.65
C CYS A 23 -4.23 -9.32 -2.05
N PHE A 24 -3.89 -10.30 -2.89
CA PHE A 24 -3.31 -11.55 -2.41
C PHE A 24 -1.86 -11.38 -1.95
N GLY A 25 -1.10 -10.53 -2.63
CA GLY A 25 0.27 -10.21 -2.30
C GLY A 25 0.44 -9.58 -0.92
N VAL A 26 -0.36 -8.56 -0.61
CA VAL A 26 -0.37 -7.93 0.72
C VAL A 26 -0.78 -8.92 1.80
N LEU A 27 -1.80 -9.75 1.57
CA LEU A 27 -2.21 -10.77 2.54
C LEU A 27 -1.12 -11.83 2.75
N ARG A 28 -0.45 -12.27 1.70
CA ARG A 28 0.63 -13.27 1.74
C ARG A 28 1.86 -12.77 2.50
N THR A 29 2.14 -11.48 2.42
CA THR A 29 3.33 -10.83 3.01
C THR A 29 2.97 -9.97 4.23
N LEU A 30 1.76 -10.13 4.76
CA LEU A 30 1.19 -9.24 5.78
C LEU A 30 2.09 -9.09 7.01
N SER A 31 2.69 -10.19 7.48
CA SER A 31 3.59 -10.19 8.64
C SER A 31 4.84 -9.34 8.43
N GLN A 32 5.44 -9.39 7.25
CA GLN A 32 6.62 -8.58 6.93
C GLN A 32 6.23 -7.11 6.75
N LEU A 33 5.13 -6.84 6.05
CA LEU A 33 4.63 -5.47 5.87
C LEU A 33 4.25 -4.83 7.22
N ASP A 34 3.65 -5.58 8.15
CA ASP A 34 3.35 -5.10 9.49
C ASP A 34 4.63 -4.81 10.30
N TRP A 35 5.62 -5.70 10.23
CA TRP A 35 6.95 -5.46 10.83
C TRP A 35 7.59 -4.17 10.30
N LEU A 36 7.54 -3.94 8.97
CA LEU A 36 8.06 -2.71 8.34
C LEU A 36 7.31 -1.47 8.84
N ILE A 37 5.97 -1.51 8.88
CA ILE A 37 5.17 -0.39 9.42
C ILE A 37 5.61 -0.06 10.86
N ASN A 38 5.83 -1.06 11.71
CA ASN A 38 6.24 -0.85 13.10
C ASN A 38 7.65 -0.28 13.23
N LYS A 39 8.53 -0.49 12.24
CA LYS A 39 9.85 0.16 12.17
C LYS A 39 9.79 1.59 11.64
N LEU A 40 8.90 1.86 10.69
CA LEU A 40 8.78 3.16 10.03
C LEU A 40 7.91 4.15 10.82
N MET A 41 6.95 3.66 11.59
CA MET A 41 5.96 4.48 12.30
C MET A 41 5.98 4.18 13.80
N ALA A 42 6.33 5.19 14.61
CA ALA A 42 6.22 5.09 16.06
C ALA A 42 4.77 4.89 16.55
N ARG A 43 3.79 5.36 15.78
CA ARG A 43 2.35 5.19 16.04
C ARG A 43 1.63 4.75 14.77
N PRO A 44 1.46 3.44 14.54
CA PRO A 44 0.73 2.92 13.37
C PRO A 44 -0.71 3.44 13.32
N MET A 45 -1.27 3.57 12.10
CA MET A 45 -2.63 4.09 11.94
C MET A 45 -3.67 3.07 12.42
N THR A 46 -4.52 3.48 13.35
CA THR A 46 -5.58 2.65 13.96
C THR A 46 -6.95 3.32 13.87
N GLY A 47 -8.00 2.61 14.31
CA GLY A 47 -9.37 3.13 14.37
C GLY A 47 -9.87 3.71 13.05
N LYS A 48 -10.32 4.97 13.06
CA LYS A 48 -10.86 5.67 11.88
C LYS A 48 -9.86 5.84 10.73
N GLN A 49 -8.56 5.61 10.98
CA GLN A 49 -7.49 5.72 9.99
C GLN A 49 -6.91 4.36 9.57
N ARG A 50 -7.54 3.25 9.98
CA ARG A 50 -7.02 1.91 9.67
C ARG A 50 -6.94 1.63 8.16
N THR A 51 -7.81 2.22 7.35
CA THR A 51 -7.71 2.10 5.88
C THR A 51 -6.41 2.70 5.33
N VAL A 52 -5.89 3.76 5.95
CA VAL A 52 -4.61 4.38 5.56
C VAL A 52 -3.44 3.46 5.87
N HIS A 53 -3.50 2.72 6.98
CA HIS A 53 -2.50 1.69 7.29
C HIS A 53 -2.42 0.66 6.18
N TYR A 54 -3.56 0.10 5.75
CA TYR A 54 -3.57 -0.86 4.63
C TYR A 54 -3.15 -0.23 3.30
N LEU A 55 -3.47 1.03 3.05
CA LEU A 55 -3.00 1.74 1.85
C LEU A 55 -1.47 1.89 1.84
N ILE A 56 -0.84 2.20 2.98
CA ILE A 56 0.63 2.22 3.09
C ILE A 56 1.20 0.82 2.85
N MET A 57 0.59 -0.24 3.41
CA MET A 57 1.02 -1.62 3.15
C MET A 57 0.96 -1.99 1.66
N VAL A 58 -0.08 -1.56 0.95
CA VAL A 58 -0.17 -1.72 -0.52
C VAL A 58 0.97 -0.98 -1.23
N GLY A 59 1.34 0.22 -0.78
CA GLY A 59 2.50 0.96 -1.29
C GLY A 59 3.82 0.23 -1.06
N LEU A 60 4.06 -0.24 0.18
CA LEU A 60 5.26 -1.02 0.53
C LEU A 60 5.34 -2.31 -0.29
N TYR A 61 4.21 -2.99 -0.47
CA TYR A 61 4.15 -4.20 -1.28
C TYR A 61 4.54 -3.94 -2.74
N GLN A 62 4.02 -2.87 -3.34
CA GLN A 62 4.40 -2.48 -4.71
C GLN A 62 5.91 -2.24 -4.83
N LEU A 63 6.52 -1.55 -3.86
CA LEU A 63 7.95 -1.26 -3.85
C LEU A 63 8.83 -2.50 -3.69
N LEU A 64 8.36 -3.50 -2.94
CA LEU A 64 9.14 -4.70 -2.62
C LEU A 64 8.97 -5.82 -3.65
N TYR A 65 7.74 -6.03 -4.11
CA TYR A 65 7.33 -7.28 -4.76
C TYR A 65 6.85 -7.12 -6.19
N THR A 66 6.81 -5.90 -6.71
CA THR A 66 6.38 -5.64 -8.09
C THR A 66 7.49 -4.99 -8.91
N ARG A 67 7.30 -4.97 -10.23
CA ARG A 67 8.17 -4.24 -11.16
C ARG A 67 7.63 -2.85 -11.51
N ILE A 68 6.65 -2.35 -10.76
CA ILE A 68 6.11 -1.01 -10.96
C ILE A 68 7.22 -0.01 -10.62
N PRO A 69 7.51 0.98 -11.49
CA PRO A 69 8.51 1.99 -11.19
C PRO A 69 8.23 2.67 -9.83
N PRO A 70 9.24 2.82 -8.95
CA PRO A 70 8.99 3.30 -7.59
C PRO A 70 8.27 4.64 -7.51
N HIS A 71 8.56 5.56 -8.44
CA HIS A 71 7.87 6.85 -8.51
C HIS A 71 6.37 6.71 -8.83
N ALA A 72 5.99 5.76 -9.68
CA ALA A 72 4.60 5.48 -10.03
C ALA A 72 3.87 4.81 -8.86
N ALA A 73 4.50 3.83 -8.21
CA ALA A 73 3.95 3.18 -7.02
C ALA A 73 3.69 4.20 -5.89
N LEU A 74 4.64 5.13 -5.67
CA LEU A 74 4.45 6.22 -4.71
C LEU A 74 3.29 7.14 -5.11
N ALA A 75 3.27 7.62 -6.35
CA ALA A 75 2.26 8.56 -6.84
C ALA A 75 0.84 7.99 -6.71
N GLU A 76 0.61 6.78 -7.24
CA GLU A 76 -0.70 6.12 -7.20
C GLU A 76 -1.14 5.79 -5.77
N THR A 77 -0.22 5.32 -4.92
CA THR A 77 -0.56 5.03 -3.52
C THR A 77 -0.92 6.30 -2.75
N VAL A 78 -0.24 7.41 -3.02
CA VAL A 78 -0.54 8.70 -2.41
C VAL A 78 -1.89 9.24 -2.92
N GLU A 79 -2.17 9.14 -4.21
CA GLU A 79 -3.47 9.54 -4.76
C GLU A 79 -4.63 8.67 -4.25
N GLY A 80 -4.37 7.39 -3.94
CA GLY A 80 -5.32 6.49 -3.29
C GLY A 80 -5.93 7.04 -1.99
N ALA A 81 -5.25 7.99 -1.32
CA ALA A 81 -5.76 8.69 -0.14
C ALA A 81 -7.09 9.43 -0.41
N ILE A 82 -7.29 9.93 -1.63
CA ILE A 82 -8.52 10.61 -2.05
C ILE A 82 -9.67 9.61 -2.11
N ALA A 83 -9.44 8.45 -2.76
CA ALA A 83 -10.45 7.39 -2.92
C ALA A 83 -10.93 6.83 -1.56
N ILE A 84 -10.05 6.76 -0.57
CA ILE A 84 -10.40 6.31 0.79
C ILE A 84 -10.92 7.45 1.70
N LYS A 85 -11.23 8.63 1.13
CA LYS A 85 -11.77 9.80 1.83
C LYS A 85 -10.85 10.33 2.94
N ARG A 86 -9.54 10.29 2.71
CA ARG A 86 -8.47 10.79 3.60
C ARG A 86 -7.42 11.65 2.87
N PRO A 87 -7.80 12.62 2.02
CA PRO A 87 -6.85 13.41 1.23
C PRO A 87 -5.82 14.17 2.08
N GLN A 88 -6.17 14.54 3.31
CA GLN A 88 -5.27 15.24 4.24
C GLN A 88 -4.07 14.39 4.69
N LEU A 89 -4.09 13.08 4.46
CA LEU A 89 -3.01 12.16 4.84
C LEU A 89 -2.04 11.84 3.69
N LYS A 90 -2.20 12.46 2.52
CA LYS A 90 -1.28 12.31 1.37
C LYS A 90 0.19 12.55 1.75
N GLY A 91 0.45 13.62 2.51
CA GLY A 91 1.80 13.95 2.98
C GLY A 91 2.40 12.88 3.89
N LEU A 92 1.59 12.29 4.78
CA LEU A 92 2.02 11.22 5.68
C LEU A 92 2.35 9.94 4.90
N ILE A 93 1.48 9.53 3.96
CA ILE A 93 1.69 8.34 3.13
C ILE A 93 3.00 8.49 2.33
N ASN A 94 3.18 9.63 1.65
CA ASN A 94 4.41 9.92 0.91
C ASN A 94 5.64 9.92 1.83
N GLY A 95 5.53 10.53 3.02
CA GLY A 95 6.61 10.57 4.00
C GLY A 95 7.07 9.17 4.44
N VAL A 96 6.13 8.30 4.78
CA VAL A 96 6.42 6.92 5.21
C VAL A 96 7.03 6.10 4.07
N LEU A 97 6.45 6.15 2.86
CA LEU A 97 6.99 5.39 1.71
C LEU A 97 8.38 5.88 1.30
N ARG A 98 8.64 7.20 1.33
CA ARG A 98 9.98 7.73 1.07
C ARG A 98 10.98 7.41 2.18
N GLN A 99 10.53 7.36 3.43
CA GLN A 99 11.38 6.91 4.54
C GLN A 99 11.77 5.45 4.34
N PHE A 100 10.83 4.59 3.96
CA PHE A 100 11.13 3.21 3.61
C PHE A 100 12.19 3.11 2.52
N GLN A 101 12.04 3.82 1.40
CA GLN A 101 13.05 3.80 0.32
C GLN A 101 14.46 4.22 0.79
N ARG A 102 14.56 5.13 1.76
CA ARG A 102 15.86 5.56 2.32
C ARG A 102 16.47 4.54 3.29
N GLN A 103 15.63 3.74 3.95
CA GLN A 103 16.03 2.76 4.96
C GLN A 103 15.96 1.32 4.44
N GLN A 104 15.69 1.13 3.14
CA GLN A 104 15.34 -0.17 2.59
C GLN A 104 16.47 -1.20 2.76
N GLU A 105 17.73 -0.79 2.53
CA GLU A 105 18.91 -1.66 2.69
C GLU A 105 19.18 -2.06 4.15
N GLU A 106 18.73 -1.24 5.12
CA GLU A 106 18.90 -1.54 6.55
C GLU A 106 17.77 -2.43 7.09
N LEU A 107 16.59 -2.34 6.48
CA LEU A 107 15.38 -3.01 6.93
C LEU A 107 15.16 -4.39 6.29
N LEU A 108 15.91 -4.76 5.25
CA LEU A 108 15.80 -6.02 4.52
C LEU A 108 17.09 -6.85 4.63
#